data_AF-H6N7Z8-F1
#
_entry.id   AF-H6N7Z8-F1
#
_cell.length_a   1.000
_cell.length_b   1.000
_cell.length_c   1.000
_cell.angle_alpha   90.00
_cell.angle_beta   90.00
_cell.angle_gamma   90.00
#
_symmetry.space_group_name_H-M   'P 1'
#
loop_
_entity.id
_entity.type
_entity.pdbx_description
1 polymer ?
#
loop_
_entity_poly.entity_id
_entity_poly.type
_entity_poly.pdbx_seq_one_letter_code
_entity_poly.pdbx_strand_id
1 'polypeptide(L)'
;MKLGVVVASIGGAGVAAVGGYHYWPSNSVFISIKDALKDSRLISDLPQASLVKQWQEEFKSAKGDIAKDIEELKGVTEDVDGGKKLEAWCSSKMNLDSKKNGDTLKLVKKYCLIRDLSSQLKRTNKSLLDKSQSGEWEAVYKKRQEGKSVRADVGLSDTNWPESKQSEELSTIQKWCEDTSKEDFLASNEKYNKLLKWCTVDGKNLT
;
A
#
# COMPACT_ATOMS: atom_id res chain seq x y z
N MET A 1 21.22 64.51 -71.77
CA MET A 1 21.33 63.09 -72.20
C MET A 1 22.08 62.37 -71.08
N LYS A 2 21.61 61.33 -70.40
CA LYS A 2 20.72 60.21 -70.73
C LYS A 2 19.76 59.91 -69.56
N LEU A 3 18.57 59.44 -69.92
CA LEU A 3 17.58 58.77 -69.08
C LEU A 3 17.90 57.28 -68.94
N GLY A 4 17.45 56.68 -67.83
CA GLY A 4 17.19 55.25 -67.67
C GLY A 4 17.62 54.72 -66.30
N VAL A 5 16.92 53.82 -65.59
CA VAL A 5 15.62 53.13 -65.69
C VAL A 5 15.31 52.66 -64.25
N VAL A 6 14.01 52.55 -63.91
CA VAL A 6 13.42 52.07 -62.64
C VAL A 6 13.63 50.55 -62.45
N VAL A 7 13.68 50.05 -61.20
CA VAL A 7 12.87 48.90 -60.68
C VAL A 7 13.37 48.49 -59.28
N ALA A 8 12.39 48.29 -58.40
CA ALA A 8 12.49 47.88 -57.01
C ALA A 8 13.01 46.45 -56.81
N SER A 9 13.67 46.22 -55.68
CA SER A 9 13.47 44.99 -54.90
C SER A 9 13.59 45.32 -53.41
N ILE A 10 12.44 45.26 -52.74
CA ILE A 10 12.28 45.27 -51.29
C ILE A 10 12.64 43.85 -50.83
N GLY A 11 13.71 43.69 -50.06
CA GLY A 11 14.10 42.37 -49.57
C GLY A 11 15.10 42.44 -48.43
N GLY A 12 14.67 42.00 -47.24
CA GLY A 12 15.51 41.74 -46.07
C GLY A 12 15.80 42.98 -45.22
N ALA A 13 15.65 42.96 -43.91
CA ALA A 13 15.13 41.97 -42.97
C ALA A 13 14.74 42.77 -41.72
N GLY A 14 13.55 42.55 -41.18
CA GLY A 14 13.09 43.24 -39.98
C GLY A 14 14.02 42.97 -38.82
N VAL A 15 14.58 44.03 -38.24
CA VAL A 15 15.26 43.99 -36.94
C VAL A 15 14.17 43.85 -35.88
N ALA A 16 13.82 42.61 -35.56
CA ALA A 16 13.07 42.31 -34.35
C ALA A 16 14.07 42.22 -33.21
N ALA A 17 14.04 43.20 -32.30
CA ALA A 17 14.64 43.08 -30.99
C ALA A 17 13.90 41.97 -30.22
N VAL A 18 14.37 40.73 -30.35
CA VAL A 18 13.82 39.60 -29.60
C VAL A 18 14.42 39.67 -28.20
N GLY A 19 13.61 40.15 -27.26
CA GLY A 19 13.92 40.10 -25.84
C GLY A 19 14.33 38.69 -25.46
N GLY A 20 15.61 38.55 -25.10
CA GLY A 20 16.16 37.32 -24.55
C GLY A 20 15.52 37.06 -23.20
N TYR A 21 14.37 36.36 -23.20
CA TYR A 21 13.99 35.58 -22.04
C TYR A 21 15.10 34.54 -21.88
N HIS A 22 15.96 34.77 -20.89
CA HIS A 22 16.77 33.70 -20.33
C HIS A 22 15.80 32.62 -19.86
N TYR A 23 15.64 31.58 -20.68
CA TYR A 23 15.05 30.34 -20.24
C TYR A 23 16.02 29.76 -19.22
N TRP A 24 15.80 30.08 -17.95
CA TRP A 24 16.46 29.39 -16.86
C TRP A 24 15.98 27.93 -16.98
N PRO A 25 16.86 26.95 -17.29
CA PRO A 25 16.44 25.56 -17.25
C PRO A 25 15.90 25.34 -15.84
N SER A 26 14.66 24.86 -15.75
CA SER A 26 14.06 24.52 -14.48
C SER A 26 14.95 23.47 -13.83
N ASN A 27 15.80 23.92 -12.90
CA ASN A 27 16.49 23.03 -12.00
C ASN A 27 15.40 22.13 -11.42
N SER A 28 15.45 20.84 -11.73
CA SER A 28 14.49 19.86 -11.25
C SER A 28 14.36 20.07 -9.74
N VAL A 29 13.23 20.61 -9.29
CA VAL A 29 13.00 20.86 -7.86
C VAL A 29 13.27 19.55 -7.15
N PHE A 30 14.26 19.56 -6.28
CA PHE A 30 14.60 18.40 -5.46
C PHE A 30 13.37 18.09 -4.60
N ILE A 31 12.79 16.91 -4.81
CA ILE A 31 11.69 16.39 -4.02
C ILE A 31 12.19 15.11 -3.39
N SER A 32 12.31 15.08 -2.06
CA SER A 32 12.74 13.88 -1.37
C SER A 32 11.71 12.76 -1.53
N ILE A 33 12.13 11.50 -1.35
CA ILE A 33 11.19 10.37 -1.31
C ILE A 33 10.14 10.58 -0.22
N LYS A 34 10.53 11.13 0.94
CA LYS A 34 9.60 11.46 2.02
C LYS A 34 8.52 12.45 1.58
N ASP A 35 8.92 13.53 0.91
CA ASP A 35 7.97 14.56 0.43
C ASP A 35 7.05 14.01 -0.67
N ALA A 36 7.57 13.12 -1.52
CA ALA A 36 6.78 12.43 -2.53
C ALA A 36 5.75 11.45 -1.95
N LEU A 37 5.87 11.10 -0.66
CA LEU A 37 5.01 10.18 0.07
C LEU A 37 4.20 10.86 1.18
N LYS A 38 4.13 12.19 1.19
CA LYS A 38 3.46 12.96 2.25
C LYS A 38 1.98 12.59 2.52
N ASP A 39 1.29 12.08 1.50
CA ASP A 39 -0.12 11.67 1.57
C ASP A 39 -0.26 10.15 1.84
N SER A 40 0.86 9.45 2.03
CA SER A 40 0.92 8.03 2.37
C SER A 40 1.30 7.84 3.83
N ARG A 41 0.85 6.74 4.42
CA ARG A 41 1.15 6.42 5.82
C ARG A 41 2.40 5.55 5.91
N LEU A 42 3.48 6.07 6.49
CA LEU A 42 4.73 5.31 6.65
C LEU A 42 4.67 4.45 7.91
N ILE A 43 5.37 3.31 7.90
CA ILE A 43 5.54 2.50 9.12
C ILE A 43 6.30 3.31 10.20
N SER A 44 7.20 4.19 9.79
CA SER A 44 7.94 5.09 10.69
C SER A 44 7.07 6.10 11.43
N ASP A 45 5.82 6.32 11.00
CA ASP A 45 4.89 7.25 11.64
C ASP A 45 4.12 6.58 12.80
N LEU A 46 4.32 5.27 13.01
CA LEU A 46 3.66 4.55 14.10
C LEU A 46 4.28 4.88 15.47
N PRO A 47 3.49 4.77 16.56
CA PRO A 47 4.04 4.84 17.91
C PRO A 47 5.10 3.75 18.14
N GLN A 48 6.14 4.08 18.92
CA GLN A 48 7.29 3.20 19.19
C GLN A 48 6.89 1.77 19.62
N ALA A 49 5.82 1.65 20.43
CA ALA A 49 5.32 0.36 20.93
C ALA A 49 4.80 -0.58 19.82
N SER A 50 4.32 -0.03 18.71
CA SER A 50 3.82 -0.78 17.55
C SER A 50 4.85 -0.93 16.44
N LEU A 51 5.83 -0.03 16.39
CA LEU A 51 6.79 0.10 15.30
C LEU A 51 7.66 -1.15 15.12
N VAL A 52 8.19 -1.69 16.23
CA VAL A 52 9.03 -2.91 16.20
C VAL A 52 8.26 -4.11 15.63
N LYS A 53 7.03 -4.34 16.11
CA LYS A 53 6.20 -5.45 15.62
C LYS A 53 5.81 -5.25 14.15
N GLN A 54 5.53 -4.01 13.74
CA GLN A 54 5.17 -3.71 12.36
C GLN A 54 6.32 -4.04 11.40
N TRP A 55 7.55 -3.62 11.71
CA TRP A 55 8.70 -3.90 10.85
C TRP A 55 9.04 -5.39 10.77
N GLN A 56 8.92 -6.11 11.89
CA GLN A 56 9.12 -7.56 11.92
C GLN A 56 8.11 -8.27 11.01
N GLU A 57 6.84 -7.93 11.13
CA GLU A 57 5.78 -8.55 10.33
C GLU A 57 5.88 -8.14 8.85
N GLU A 58 6.28 -6.90 8.57
CA GLU A 58 6.56 -6.42 7.22
C GLU A 58 7.64 -7.29 6.55
N PHE A 59 8.78 -7.46 7.22
CA PHE A 59 9.86 -8.30 6.73
C PHE A 59 9.44 -9.75 6.57
N LYS A 60 8.80 -10.33 7.59
CA LYS A 60 8.32 -11.72 7.57
C LYS A 60 7.38 -11.99 6.40
N SER A 61 6.44 -11.07 6.13
CA SER A 61 5.42 -11.22 5.10
C SER A 61 5.96 -11.29 3.67
N ALA A 62 7.16 -10.75 3.44
CA ALA A 62 7.77 -10.66 2.10
C ALA A 62 9.26 -11.00 2.11
N LYS A 63 9.73 -11.81 3.07
CA LYS A 63 11.16 -12.09 3.29
C LYS A 63 11.90 -12.48 2.01
N GLY A 64 11.31 -13.40 1.25
CA GLY A 64 11.89 -13.90 -0.01
C GLY A 64 11.96 -12.84 -1.11
N ASP A 65 11.03 -11.90 -1.15
CA ASP A 65 11.04 -10.82 -2.15
C ASP A 65 11.95 -9.67 -1.71
N ILE A 66 11.93 -9.32 -0.41
CA ILE A 66 12.82 -8.31 0.16
C ILE A 66 14.28 -8.69 -0.05
N ALA A 67 14.65 -9.96 0.20
CA ALA A 67 16.01 -10.44 -0.01
C ALA A 67 16.46 -10.43 -1.48
N LYS A 68 15.52 -10.39 -2.45
CA LYS A 68 15.81 -10.27 -3.89
C LYS A 68 15.86 -8.80 -4.31
N ASP A 69 14.95 -7.99 -3.79
CA ASP A 69 14.75 -6.59 -4.19
C ASP A 69 15.73 -5.64 -3.49
N ILE A 70 16.23 -6.01 -2.31
CA ILE A 70 17.10 -5.18 -1.47
C ILE A 70 18.36 -5.98 -1.12
N GLU A 71 19.48 -5.66 -1.79
CA GLU A 71 20.75 -6.38 -1.62
C GLU A 71 21.27 -6.29 -0.18
N GLU A 72 21.06 -5.17 0.53
CA GLU A 72 21.47 -5.02 1.93
C GLU A 72 20.76 -5.98 2.90
N LEU A 73 19.63 -6.59 2.49
CA LEU A 73 18.85 -7.55 3.27
C LEU A 73 19.00 -8.99 2.79
N LYS A 74 19.86 -9.25 1.81
CA LYS A 74 20.13 -10.59 1.30
C LYS A 74 20.73 -11.48 2.38
N GLY A 75 20.22 -12.71 2.49
CA GLY A 75 20.68 -13.69 3.46
C GLY A 75 20.21 -13.46 4.91
N VAL A 76 19.40 -12.43 5.16
CA VAL A 76 18.78 -12.24 6.49
C VAL A 76 17.63 -13.22 6.66
N THR A 77 17.72 -14.09 7.67
CA THR A 77 16.71 -15.12 7.94
C THR A 77 15.83 -14.81 9.14
N GLU A 78 16.33 -14.08 10.13
CA GLU A 78 15.61 -13.82 11.38
C GLU A 78 14.65 -12.64 11.27
N ASP A 79 13.41 -12.81 11.70
CA ASP A 79 12.36 -11.80 11.57
C ASP A 79 12.69 -10.51 12.34
N VAL A 80 13.29 -10.66 13.52
CA VAL A 80 13.69 -9.55 14.40
C VAL A 80 14.82 -8.72 13.78
N ASP A 81 15.86 -9.37 13.28
CA ASP A 81 16.99 -8.68 12.62
C ASP A 81 16.57 -8.08 11.28
N GLY A 82 15.79 -8.83 10.49
CA GLY A 82 15.25 -8.36 9.22
C GLY A 82 14.35 -7.15 9.35
N GLY A 83 13.46 -7.11 10.35
CA GLY A 83 12.65 -5.93 10.63
C GLY A 83 13.50 -4.70 10.93
N LYS A 84 14.53 -4.82 11.79
CA LYS A 84 15.45 -3.71 12.11
C LYS A 84 16.25 -3.23 10.90
N LYS A 85 16.75 -4.16 10.08
CA LYS A 85 17.50 -3.82 8.86
C LYS A 85 16.60 -3.16 7.82
N LEU A 86 15.35 -3.60 7.70
CA LEU A 86 14.38 -3.00 6.80
C LEU A 86 14.03 -1.58 7.22
N GLU A 87 13.81 -1.37 8.53
CA GLU A 87 13.61 -0.04 9.12
C GLU A 87 14.78 0.90 8.80
N ALA A 88 16.01 0.45 9.05
CA ALA A 88 17.22 1.22 8.78
C ALA A 88 17.37 1.53 7.29
N TRP A 89 17.10 0.54 6.42
CA TRP A 89 17.12 0.72 4.99
C TRP A 89 16.10 1.77 4.55
N CYS A 90 14.83 1.62 4.93
CA CYS A 90 13.76 2.57 4.62
C CYS A 90 14.15 3.99 5.03
N SER A 91 14.61 4.16 6.27
CA SER A 91 15.05 5.44 6.82
C SER A 91 16.18 6.08 5.99
N SER A 92 17.16 5.29 5.56
CA SER A 92 18.29 5.76 4.75
C SER A 92 17.88 6.27 3.36
N LYS A 93 16.73 5.82 2.82
CA LYS A 93 16.27 6.19 1.48
C LYS A 93 15.38 7.44 1.47
N MET A 94 14.80 7.83 2.61
CA MET A 94 13.78 8.90 2.67
C MET A 94 14.24 10.26 2.14
N ASN A 95 15.53 10.59 2.31
CA ASN A 95 16.11 11.87 1.89
C ASN A 95 16.66 11.85 0.45
N LEU A 96 16.51 10.74 -0.29
CA LEU A 96 16.97 10.68 -1.67
C LEU A 96 16.03 11.44 -2.61
N ASP A 97 16.58 11.97 -3.70
CA ASP A 97 15.79 12.60 -4.77
C ASP A 97 14.86 11.56 -5.42
N SER A 98 13.55 11.77 -5.31
CA SER A 98 12.53 10.83 -5.78
C SER A 98 12.52 10.62 -7.30
N LYS A 99 12.90 11.63 -8.09
CA LYS A 99 12.93 11.54 -9.56
C LYS A 99 14.18 10.80 -10.04
N LYS A 100 15.32 11.06 -9.39
CA LYS A 100 16.60 10.39 -9.72
C LYS A 100 16.66 8.95 -9.21
N ASN A 101 15.88 8.62 -8.16
CA ASN A 101 15.87 7.31 -7.50
C ASN A 101 14.52 6.61 -7.66
N GLY A 102 14.00 6.57 -8.89
CA GLY A 102 12.66 6.03 -9.19
C GLY A 102 12.46 4.57 -8.75
N ASP A 103 13.46 3.71 -8.90
CA ASP A 103 13.36 2.31 -8.45
C ASP A 103 13.39 2.20 -6.92
N THR A 104 14.24 2.98 -6.25
CA THR A 104 14.20 3.09 -4.78
C THR A 104 12.84 3.58 -4.28
N LEU A 105 12.23 4.56 -4.95
CA LEU A 105 10.87 5.02 -4.60
C LEU A 105 9.83 3.91 -4.74
N LYS A 106 9.91 3.06 -5.78
CA LYS A 106 9.01 1.90 -5.93
C LYS A 106 9.18 0.92 -4.77
N LEU A 107 10.42 0.63 -4.37
CA LEU A 107 10.70 -0.26 -3.25
C LEU A 107 10.25 0.33 -1.91
N VAL A 108 10.44 1.64 -1.70
CA VAL A 108 9.93 2.35 -0.51
C VAL A 108 8.41 2.27 -0.45
N LYS A 109 7.71 2.50 -1.57
CA LYS A 109 6.25 2.32 -1.64
C LYS A 109 5.82 0.89 -1.32
N LYS A 110 6.62 -0.10 -1.73
CA LYS A 110 6.33 -1.53 -1.54
C LYS A 110 6.54 -2.01 -0.11
N TYR A 111 7.53 -1.48 0.61
CA TYR A 111 8.01 -2.05 1.87
C TYR A 111 8.04 -1.11 3.07
N CYS A 112 7.99 0.22 2.87
CA CYS A 112 8.09 1.19 3.96
C CYS A 112 6.74 1.81 4.35
N LEU A 113 5.69 1.54 3.57
CA LEU A 113 4.33 2.05 3.80
C LEU A 113 3.49 1.03 4.58
N ILE A 114 2.56 1.55 5.37
CA ILE A 114 1.46 0.76 5.92
C ILE A 114 0.50 0.44 4.78
N ARG A 115 0.14 -0.83 4.66
CA ARG A 115 -0.84 -1.30 3.68
C ARG A 115 -2.19 -1.55 4.34
N ASP A 116 -3.23 -1.63 3.53
CA ASP A 116 -4.51 -2.12 3.99
C ASP A 116 -4.50 -3.65 4.28
N LEU A 117 -5.48 -4.10 5.05
CA LEU A 117 -5.65 -5.49 5.46
C LEU A 117 -5.84 -6.45 4.27
N SER A 118 -6.54 -6.02 3.22
CA SER A 118 -6.75 -6.83 2.01
C SER A 118 -5.44 -7.09 1.26
N SER A 119 -4.57 -6.09 1.19
CA SER A 119 -3.25 -6.13 0.58
C SER A 119 -2.31 -7.03 1.38
N GLN A 120 -2.40 -7.02 2.71
CA GLN A 120 -1.66 -7.94 3.57
C GLN A 120 -2.10 -9.39 3.37
N LEU A 121 -3.40 -9.66 3.27
CA LEU A 121 -3.90 -11.00 2.96
C LEU A 121 -3.37 -11.50 1.60
N LYS A 122 -3.46 -10.69 0.55
CA LYS A 122 -2.96 -11.06 -0.78
C LYS A 122 -1.48 -11.42 -0.74
N ARG A 123 -0.68 -10.66 0.01
CA ARG A 123 0.76 -10.93 0.18
C ARG A 123 1.04 -12.28 0.84
N THR A 124 0.14 -12.75 1.70
CA THR A 124 0.24 -14.08 2.34
C THR A 124 -0.52 -15.17 1.57
N ASN A 125 -0.88 -14.91 0.30
CA ASN A 125 -1.65 -15.79 -0.58
C ASN A 125 -3.03 -16.16 -0.01
N LYS A 126 -3.66 -15.21 0.70
CA LYS A 126 -5.02 -15.33 1.22
C LYS A 126 -5.94 -14.44 0.41
N SER A 127 -7.11 -14.95 0.07
CA SER A 127 -8.14 -14.23 -0.68
C SER A 127 -9.37 -14.01 0.16
N LEU A 128 -9.91 -12.79 0.06
CA LEU A 128 -11.22 -12.47 0.59
C LEU A 128 -12.30 -13.24 -0.18
N LEU A 129 -13.35 -13.62 0.54
CA LEU A 129 -14.56 -14.15 -0.05
C LEU A 129 -15.31 -13.05 -0.80
N ASP A 130 -15.72 -13.36 -2.03
CA ASP A 130 -16.62 -12.54 -2.81
C ASP A 130 -18.08 -12.79 -2.40
N LYS A 131 -18.95 -11.78 -2.59
CA LYS A 131 -20.39 -11.88 -2.25
C LYS A 131 -21.11 -13.00 -3.02
N SER A 132 -20.63 -13.36 -4.22
CA SER A 132 -21.18 -14.45 -5.03
C SER A 132 -20.88 -15.85 -4.48
N GLN A 133 -19.92 -15.99 -3.55
CA GLN A 133 -19.49 -17.28 -3.02
C GLN A 133 -20.35 -17.74 -1.84
N SER A 134 -21.67 -17.83 -2.03
CA SER A 134 -22.64 -18.12 -0.95
C SER A 134 -22.28 -19.38 -0.15
N GLY A 135 -21.96 -20.49 -0.80
CA GLY A 135 -21.60 -21.74 -0.12
C GLY A 135 -20.35 -21.64 0.77
N GLU A 136 -19.38 -20.80 0.39
CA GLU A 136 -18.18 -20.57 1.20
C GLU A 136 -18.49 -19.69 2.42
N TRP A 137 -19.33 -18.67 2.25
CA TRP A 137 -19.83 -17.85 3.35
C TRP A 137 -20.60 -18.67 4.38
N GLU A 138 -21.48 -19.55 3.93
CA GLU A 138 -22.22 -20.47 4.80
C GLU A 138 -21.28 -21.41 5.56
N ALA A 139 -20.26 -21.95 4.88
CA ALA A 139 -19.27 -22.83 5.51
C ALA A 139 -18.44 -22.11 6.58
N VAL A 140 -17.99 -20.87 6.32
CA VAL A 140 -17.29 -20.05 7.30
C VAL A 140 -18.21 -19.76 8.49
N TYR A 141 -19.43 -19.29 8.25
CA TYR A 141 -20.40 -18.99 9.30
C TYR A 141 -20.65 -20.20 10.21
N LYS A 142 -20.94 -21.36 9.61
CA LYS A 142 -21.17 -22.61 10.35
C LYS A 142 -19.96 -22.99 11.20
N LYS A 143 -18.74 -22.86 10.65
CA LYS A 143 -17.51 -23.12 11.41
C LYS A 143 -17.39 -22.19 12.62
N ARG A 144 -17.70 -20.90 12.46
CA ARG A 144 -17.66 -19.91 13.55
C ARG A 144 -18.73 -20.19 14.60
N GLN A 145 -19.91 -20.65 14.17
CA GLN A 145 -21.00 -21.08 15.04
C GLN A 145 -20.62 -22.29 15.89
N GLU A 146 -20.13 -23.36 15.26
CA GLU A 146 -19.67 -24.59 15.94
C GLU A 146 -18.52 -24.31 16.91
N GLY A 147 -17.57 -23.45 16.50
CA GLY A 147 -16.46 -23.03 17.33
C GLY A 147 -16.80 -21.98 18.39
N LYS A 148 -18.07 -21.56 18.50
CA LYS A 148 -18.54 -20.50 19.40
C LYS A 148 -17.67 -19.24 19.35
N SER A 149 -17.30 -18.83 18.14
CA SER A 149 -16.50 -17.62 17.92
C SER A 149 -17.21 -16.38 18.46
N VAL A 150 -16.44 -15.38 18.87
CA VAL A 150 -16.97 -14.14 19.45
C VAL A 150 -17.71 -13.36 18.36
N ARG A 151 -19.04 -13.28 18.50
CA ARG A 151 -19.94 -12.65 17.51
C ARG A 151 -19.68 -11.14 17.34
N ALA A 152 -19.33 -10.48 18.44
CA ALA A 152 -18.97 -9.06 18.43
C ALA A 152 -17.73 -8.73 17.59
N ASP A 153 -16.88 -9.73 17.25
CA ASP A 153 -15.72 -9.51 16.39
C ASP A 153 -16.09 -8.98 15.00
N VAL A 154 -17.30 -9.30 14.54
CA VAL A 154 -17.83 -8.98 13.21
C VAL A 154 -19.09 -8.11 13.27
N GLY A 155 -19.27 -7.38 14.37
CA GLY A 155 -20.37 -6.42 14.52
C GLY A 155 -21.74 -7.01 14.85
N LEU A 156 -21.82 -8.30 15.21
CA LEU A 156 -23.06 -8.91 15.66
C LEU A 156 -23.27 -8.66 17.17
N SER A 157 -24.45 -8.13 17.53
CA SER A 157 -24.79 -7.72 18.89
C SER A 157 -25.27 -8.87 19.80
N ASP A 158 -25.89 -9.90 19.21
CA ASP A 158 -26.43 -11.03 19.98
C ASP A 158 -25.30 -11.91 20.51
N THR A 159 -25.40 -12.35 21.77
CA THR A 159 -24.40 -13.22 22.40
C THR A 159 -24.60 -14.71 22.09
N ASN A 160 -25.84 -15.10 21.75
CA ASN A 160 -26.20 -16.46 21.39
C ASN A 160 -26.16 -16.65 19.87
N TRP A 161 -25.91 -17.89 19.44
CA TRP A 161 -25.98 -18.29 18.04
C TRP A 161 -27.40 -18.76 17.69
N PRO A 162 -28.21 -17.96 16.98
CA PRO A 162 -29.56 -18.36 16.60
C PRO A 162 -29.53 -19.34 15.42
N GLU A 163 -30.46 -20.30 15.42
CA GLU A 163 -30.59 -21.27 14.32
C GLU A 163 -31.16 -20.64 13.03
N SER A 164 -31.87 -19.51 13.13
CA SER A 164 -32.67 -18.95 12.03
C SER A 164 -32.22 -17.59 11.48
N LYS A 165 -31.15 -16.97 12.00
CA LYS A 165 -30.71 -15.62 11.54
C LYS A 165 -29.52 -15.60 10.58
N GLN A 166 -29.04 -16.77 10.12
CA GLN A 166 -27.81 -16.85 9.32
C GLN A 166 -27.82 -15.91 8.11
N SER A 167 -28.92 -15.81 7.36
CA SER A 167 -29.00 -14.93 6.19
C SER A 167 -28.82 -13.44 6.53
N GLU A 168 -29.44 -12.96 7.61
CA GLU A 168 -29.33 -11.57 8.08
C GLU A 168 -27.93 -11.27 8.63
N GLU A 169 -27.38 -12.21 9.38
CA GLU A 169 -26.04 -12.08 9.99
C GLU A 169 -24.94 -12.11 8.93
N LEU A 170 -25.09 -12.94 7.89
CA LEU A 170 -24.14 -12.97 6.77
C LEU A 170 -24.02 -11.61 6.08
N SER A 171 -25.12 -10.89 5.88
CA SER A 171 -25.08 -9.53 5.32
C SER A 171 -24.25 -8.58 6.21
N THR A 172 -24.42 -8.68 7.53
CA THR A 172 -23.66 -7.88 8.51
C THR A 172 -22.17 -8.24 8.48
N ILE A 173 -21.84 -9.54 8.48
CA ILE A 173 -20.47 -10.04 8.41
C ILE A 173 -19.81 -9.62 7.10
N GLN A 174 -20.49 -9.77 5.97
CA GLN A 174 -19.98 -9.38 4.65
C GLN A 174 -19.66 -7.89 4.59
N LYS A 175 -20.55 -7.05 5.14
CA LYS A 175 -20.30 -5.61 5.25
C LYS A 175 -19.10 -5.31 6.15
N TRP A 176 -19.02 -5.95 7.31
CA TRP A 176 -17.88 -5.82 8.21
C TRP A 176 -16.56 -6.20 7.53
N CYS A 177 -16.55 -7.30 6.77
CA CYS A 177 -15.40 -7.75 5.99
C CYS A 177 -15.01 -6.72 4.92
N GLU A 178 -15.98 -6.17 4.20
CA GLU A 178 -15.74 -5.16 3.16
C GLU A 178 -15.11 -3.89 3.74
N ASP A 179 -15.67 -3.37 4.83
CA ASP A 179 -15.20 -2.15 5.48
C ASP A 179 -13.83 -2.37 6.13
N THR A 180 -13.69 -3.44 6.92
CA THR A 180 -12.46 -3.75 7.65
C THR A 180 -11.29 -4.05 6.71
N SER A 181 -11.55 -4.67 5.54
CA SER A 181 -10.49 -5.03 4.59
C SER A 181 -9.71 -3.83 4.03
N LYS A 182 -10.33 -2.64 4.03
CA LYS A 182 -9.75 -1.39 3.53
C LYS A 182 -8.98 -0.63 4.62
N GLU A 183 -9.08 -1.05 5.87
CA GLU A 183 -8.35 -0.43 6.97
C GLU A 183 -6.88 -0.83 6.99
N ASP A 184 -6.07 0.00 7.64
CA ASP A 184 -4.64 -0.21 7.82
C ASP A 184 -4.32 -1.50 8.58
N PHE A 185 -3.37 -2.25 8.04
CA PHE A 185 -2.78 -3.41 8.69
C PHE A 185 -1.76 -2.98 9.74
N LEU A 186 -2.14 -3.15 11.01
CA LEU A 186 -1.26 -2.97 12.16
C LEU A 186 -0.98 -4.34 12.80
N ALA A 187 0.29 -4.72 12.88
CA ALA A 187 0.73 -6.01 13.42
C ALA A 187 0.36 -6.21 14.91
N SER A 188 0.11 -5.12 15.64
CA SER A 188 -0.36 -5.15 17.03
C SER A 188 -1.87 -5.30 17.16
N ASN A 189 -2.63 -5.33 16.06
CA ASN A 189 -4.09 -5.42 16.05
C ASN A 189 -4.57 -6.81 15.63
N GLU A 190 -5.63 -7.31 16.27
CA GLU A 190 -6.25 -8.59 15.95
C GLU A 190 -7.11 -8.56 14.67
N LYS A 191 -7.41 -7.38 14.10
CA LYS A 191 -8.26 -7.25 12.91
C LYS A 191 -7.82 -8.17 11.76
N TYR A 192 -6.52 -8.33 11.54
CA TYR A 192 -6.01 -9.26 10.53
C TYR A 192 -6.44 -10.71 10.80
N ASN A 193 -6.29 -11.18 12.03
CA ASN A 193 -6.69 -12.55 12.40
C ASN A 193 -8.20 -12.72 12.31
N LYS A 194 -8.98 -11.71 12.71
CA LYS A 194 -10.44 -11.73 12.58
C LYS A 194 -10.85 -11.82 11.11
N LEU A 195 -10.25 -10.99 10.26
CA LEU A 195 -10.52 -10.95 8.84
C LEU A 195 -10.10 -12.25 8.14
N LEU A 196 -8.97 -12.84 8.54
CA LEU A 196 -8.55 -14.17 8.08
C LEU A 196 -9.59 -15.25 8.44
N LYS A 197 -10.11 -15.25 9.68
CA LYS A 197 -11.09 -16.25 10.15
C LYS A 197 -12.48 -16.08 9.56
N TRP A 198 -12.93 -14.84 9.35
CA TRP A 198 -14.32 -14.53 9.02
C TRP A 198 -14.55 -14.20 7.54
N CYS A 199 -13.50 -13.77 6.82
CA CYS A 199 -13.67 -13.18 5.50
C CYS A 199 -12.90 -13.90 4.40
N THR A 200 -12.28 -15.06 4.67
CA THR A 200 -11.49 -15.81 3.69
C THR A 200 -11.96 -17.25 3.57
N VAL A 201 -11.65 -17.89 2.44
CA VAL A 201 -11.93 -19.33 2.22
C VAL A 201 -11.25 -20.18 3.30
N ASP A 202 -10.05 -19.80 3.75
CA ASP A 202 -9.33 -20.50 4.82
C ASP A 202 -10.09 -20.47 6.16
N GLY A 203 -10.96 -19.48 6.37
CA GLY A 203 -11.74 -19.28 7.58
C GLY A 203 -12.59 -20.49 7.98
N LYS A 204 -13.00 -21.33 7.03
CA LYS A 204 -13.75 -22.57 7.30
C LYS A 204 -12.91 -23.67 7.96
N ASN A 205 -11.58 -23.55 7.87
CA ASN A 205 -10.63 -24.54 8.41
C ASN A 205 -9.91 -24.05 9.68
N LEU A 206 -9.90 -22.74 9.93
CA LEU A 206 -9.22 -22.17 11.10
C LEU A 206 -10.01 -22.45 12.39
N THR A 207 -9.34 -22.39 13.54
CA THR A 207 -9.97 -22.46 14.87
C THR A 207 -10.25 -21.07 15.40
#